data_AF-A0A7S2H114-F1
#
_entry.id   AF-A0A7S2H114-F1
#
_cell.length_a   1.000
_cell.length_b   1.000
_cell.length_c   1.000
_cell.angle_alpha   90.00
_cell.angle_beta   90.00
_cell.angle_gamma   90.00
#
_symmetry.space_group_name_H-M   'P 1'
#
loop_
_entity.id
_entity.type
_entity.pdbx_description
1 polymer ?
#
loop_
_entity_poly.entity_id
_entity_poly.type
_entity_poly.pdbx_seq_one_letter_code
_entity_poly.pdbx_strand_id
1 'polypeptide(L)'
;MGAKQCPVGVSAFEWQDLLGALSYAQAHPTLGASQIALVSQCMGANATMKAFSENPDAFGSNVKCMVALQPTNSFEMVSRLTKLKLGRDLAVSERYSNPF
;
A
#
# COMPACT_ATOMS: atom_id res chain seq x y z
N MET A 1 -6.28 -26.33 7.11
CA MET A 1 -5.63 -25.88 5.86
C MET A 1 -5.84 -24.37 5.78
N GLY A 2 -4.79 -23.59 6.01
CA GLY A 2 -4.87 -22.13 6.12
C GLY A 2 -5.29 -21.49 4.81
N ALA A 3 -6.18 -20.50 4.88
CA ALA A 3 -6.57 -19.70 3.73
C ALA A 3 -5.30 -19.09 3.12
N LYS A 4 -4.95 -19.54 1.91
CA LYS A 4 -3.92 -18.89 1.09
C LYS A 4 -4.40 -17.47 0.80
N GLN A 5 -3.59 -16.49 1.17
CA GLN A 5 -3.84 -15.06 0.91
C GLN A 5 -4.31 -14.88 -0.54
N CYS A 6 -5.42 -14.14 -0.73
CA CYS A 6 -5.90 -13.83 -2.06
C CYS A 6 -5.01 -12.73 -2.65
N PRO A 7 -4.36 -12.95 -3.80
CA PRO A 7 -3.30 -12.09 -4.31
C PRO A 7 -3.81 -10.80 -5.00
N VAL A 8 -5.04 -10.36 -4.78
CA VAL A 8 -5.60 -9.22 -5.54
C VAL A 8 -5.42 -7.91 -4.80
N GLY A 9 -4.86 -6.93 -5.53
CA GLY A 9 -4.35 -5.65 -5.07
C GLY A 9 -5.39 -4.80 -4.36
N VAL A 10 -5.16 -4.66 -3.06
CA VAL A 10 -5.89 -3.75 -2.18
C VAL A 10 -4.92 -3.17 -1.15
N SER A 11 -3.78 -2.65 -1.61
CA SER A 11 -2.68 -2.15 -0.78
C SER A 11 -1.93 -3.23 0.03
N ALA A 12 -2.33 -4.50 -0.05
CA ALA A 12 -1.78 -5.58 0.77
C ALA A 12 -0.32 -5.90 0.45
N PHE A 13 0.06 -5.85 -0.83
CA PHE A 13 1.43 -6.11 -1.34
C PHE A 13 2.02 -4.95 -2.15
N GLU A 14 1.18 -4.07 -2.70
CA GLU A 14 1.59 -2.93 -3.54
C GLU A 14 2.51 -1.93 -2.80
N TRP A 15 2.57 -2.00 -1.46
CA TRP A 15 3.53 -1.24 -0.66
C TRP A 15 4.99 -1.61 -0.96
N GLN A 16 5.27 -2.84 -1.42
CA GLN A 16 6.60 -3.29 -1.80
C GLN A 16 7.10 -2.58 -3.06
N ASP A 17 6.22 -2.35 -4.02
CA ASP A 17 6.53 -1.64 -5.26
C ASP A 17 6.92 -0.18 -4.97
N LEU A 18 6.28 0.44 -3.98
CA LEU A 18 6.65 1.78 -3.51
C LEU A 18 8.07 1.80 -2.94
N LEU A 19 8.44 0.81 -2.11
CA LEU A 19 9.80 0.72 -1.56
C LEU A 19 10.84 0.50 -2.67
N GLY A 20 10.51 -0.33 -3.67
CA GLY A 20 11.35 -0.51 -4.86
C GLY A 20 11.52 0.80 -5.64
N ALA A 21 10.45 1.57 -5.83
CA ALA A 21 10.49 2.87 -6.50
C ALA A 21 11.34 3.89 -5.72
N LEU A 22 11.22 3.93 -4.38
CA LEU A 22 12.04 4.79 -3.53
C LEU A 22 13.52 4.41 -3.62
N SER A 23 13.84 3.12 -3.54
CA SER A 23 15.20 2.62 -3.67
C SER A 23 15.82 3.01 -5.01
N TYR A 24 15.06 2.83 -6.10
CA TYR A 24 15.49 3.25 -7.44
C TYR A 24 15.74 4.77 -7.50
N ALA A 25 14.81 5.59 -7.01
CA ALA A 25 14.94 7.05 -7.03
C ALA A 25 16.15 7.52 -6.21
N GLN A 26 16.39 6.92 -5.05
CA GLN A 26 17.53 7.24 -4.18
C GLN A 26 18.88 6.86 -4.80
N ALA A 27 18.95 5.71 -5.49
CA ALA A 27 20.16 5.25 -6.16
C ALA A 27 20.42 5.96 -7.51
N HIS A 28 19.42 6.67 -8.06
CA HIS A 28 19.55 7.31 -9.36
C HIS A 28 20.50 8.52 -9.30
N PRO A 29 21.48 8.64 -10.22
CA PRO A 29 22.51 9.69 -10.17
C PRO A 29 21.99 11.13 -10.06
N THR A 30 20.82 11.39 -10.65
CA THR A 30 20.18 12.72 -10.63
C THR A 30 19.03 12.84 -9.63
N LEU A 31 18.29 11.76 -9.37
CA LEU A 31 17.09 11.82 -8.52
C LEU A 31 17.45 11.65 -7.03
N GLY A 32 18.56 10.98 -6.71
CA GLY A 32 18.98 10.74 -5.34
C GLY A 32 19.25 12.01 -4.53
N ALA A 33 19.69 13.08 -5.21
CA ALA A 33 19.90 14.39 -4.61
C ALA A 33 18.63 15.28 -4.58
N SER A 34 17.53 14.85 -5.23
CA SER A 34 16.29 15.62 -5.32
C SER A 34 15.45 15.48 -4.05
N GLN A 35 14.67 16.50 -3.73
CA GLN A 35 13.64 16.40 -2.70
C GLN A 35 12.41 15.67 -3.28
N ILE A 36 11.85 14.75 -2.50
CA ILE A 36 10.73 13.91 -2.90
C ILE A 36 9.49 14.28 -2.09
N ALA A 37 8.39 14.54 -2.80
CA ALA A 37 7.05 14.63 -2.23
C ALA A 37 6.22 13.45 -2.75
N LEU A 38 5.63 12.67 -1.85
CA LEU A 38 4.79 11.53 -2.22
C LEU A 38 3.34 12.01 -2.33
N VAL A 39 2.67 11.70 -3.43
CA VAL A 39 1.24 11.96 -3.60
C VAL A 39 0.58 10.62 -3.87
N SER A 40 -0.30 10.21 -2.96
CA SER A 40 -0.92 8.88 -3.00
C SER A 40 -2.42 9.03 -2.86
N GLN A 41 -3.19 8.32 -3.70
CA GLN A 41 -4.64 8.43 -3.75
C GLN A 41 -5.30 7.09 -3.41
N CYS A 42 -6.42 7.13 -2.69
CA CYS A 42 -7.28 5.96 -2.45
C CYS A 42 -6.49 4.81 -1.81
N MET A 43 -6.50 3.62 -2.43
CA MET A 43 -5.74 2.46 -2.01
C MET A 43 -4.22 2.69 -2.07
N GLY A 44 -3.74 3.57 -2.95
CA GLY A 44 -2.33 3.97 -2.98
C GLY A 44 -1.89 4.67 -1.69
N ALA A 45 -2.76 5.48 -1.08
CA ALA A 45 -2.44 6.13 0.20
C ALA A 45 -2.27 5.09 1.32
N ASN A 46 -3.13 4.07 1.34
CA ASN A 46 -3.02 2.96 2.28
C ASN A 46 -1.73 2.15 2.06
N ALA A 47 -1.35 1.92 0.80
CA ALA A 47 -0.11 1.24 0.46
C ALA A 47 1.12 2.02 0.94
N THR A 48 1.12 3.35 0.77
CA THR A 48 2.20 4.21 1.28
C THR A 48 2.26 4.21 2.81
N MET A 49 1.13 4.29 3.51
CA MET A 49 1.09 4.19 4.98
C MET A 49 1.60 2.83 5.45
N LYS A 50 1.23 1.74 4.77
CA LYS A 50 1.75 0.41 5.06
C LYS A 50 3.25 0.32 4.82
N ALA A 51 3.75 0.80 3.68
CA ALA A 51 5.18 0.84 3.41
C ALA A 51 5.96 1.57 4.51
N PHE A 52 5.43 2.71 4.97
CA PHE A 52 6.04 3.47 6.07
C PHE A 52 6.02 2.69 7.40
N SER A 53 4.95 1.96 7.68
CA SER A 53 4.86 1.10 8.87
C SER A 53 5.81 -0.10 8.81
N GLU A 54 5.99 -0.71 7.65
CA GLU A 54 6.81 -1.91 7.47
C GLU A 54 8.32 -1.58 7.39
N ASN A 55 8.66 -0.45 6.76
CA ASN A 55 10.04 0.00 6.61
C ASN A 55 10.13 1.54 6.59
N PRO A 56 10.13 2.19 7.77
CA PRO A 56 10.23 3.65 7.85
C PRO A 56 11.58 4.17 7.34
N ASP A 57 12.66 3.39 7.49
CA ASP A 57 14.02 3.78 7.07
C ASP A 57 14.17 3.93 5.54
N ALA A 58 13.32 3.24 4.78
CA ALA A 58 13.27 3.41 3.32
C ALA A 58 12.82 4.81 2.90
N PHE A 59 12.09 5.53 3.77
CA PHE A 59 11.69 6.93 3.57
C PHE A 59 12.83 7.84 4.00
N GLY A 60 13.92 7.76 3.23
CA GLY A 60 15.16 8.48 3.49
C GLY A 60 14.96 9.99 3.64
N SER A 61 16.02 10.67 4.07
CA SER A 61 15.98 12.11 4.39
C SER A 61 15.54 13.01 3.23
N ASN A 62 15.57 12.53 1.99
CA ASN A 62 15.11 13.24 0.81
C ASN A 62 13.58 13.23 0.63
N VAL A 63 12.84 12.32 1.27
CA VAL A 63 11.37 12.34 1.32
C VAL A 63 10.93 13.39 2.34
N LYS A 64 10.25 14.44 1.88
CA LYS A 64 9.90 15.61 2.72
C LYS A 64 8.47 15.59 3.21
N CYS A 65 7.56 15.02 2.42
CA CYS A 65 6.16 14.97 2.76
C CYS A 65 5.44 13.87 2.01
N MET A 66 4.27 13.52 2.54
CA MET A 66 3.28 12.68 1.89
C MET A 66 1.94 13.42 1.89
N VAL A 67 1.27 13.46 0.74
CA VAL A 67 -0.10 13.93 0.59
C VAL A 67 -0.99 12.70 0.34
N ALA A 68 -1.84 12.39 1.31
CA ALA A 68 -2.79 11.29 1.26
C ALA A 68 -4.17 11.78 0.79
N LEU A 69 -4.54 11.48 -0.46
CA LEU A 69 -5.81 11.89 -1.05
C LEU A 69 -6.85 10.77 -0.88
N GLN A 70 -7.85 11.01 -0.03
CA GLN A 70 -8.99 10.10 0.22
C GLN A 70 -8.56 8.65 0.51
N PRO A 71 -7.76 8.39 1.56
CA PRO A 71 -7.47 7.01 1.97
C PRO A 71 -8.77 6.26 2.25
N THR A 72 -8.85 5.01 1.80
CA THR A 72 -10.09 4.22 1.86
C THR A 72 -10.08 3.22 2.99
N ASN A 73 -11.25 2.81 3.48
CA ASN A 73 -11.37 1.53 4.16
C ASN A 73 -11.38 0.41 3.10
N SER A 74 -10.19 0.00 2.70
CA SER A 74 -9.90 -1.01 1.70
C SER A 74 -10.67 -2.32 1.97
N PHE A 75 -10.65 -2.80 3.21
CA PHE A 75 -11.32 -4.04 3.61
C PHE A 75 -12.83 -3.98 3.39
N GLU A 76 -13.49 -2.96 3.95
CA GLU A 76 -14.95 -2.83 3.87
C GLU A 76 -15.42 -2.63 2.43
N MET A 77 -14.67 -1.84 1.64
CA MET A 77 -14.96 -1.63 0.23
C MET A 77 -14.94 -2.95 -0.54
N VAL A 78 -13.87 -3.73 -0.40
CA VAL A 78 -13.71 -5.01 -1.11
C VAL A 78 -14.70 -6.04 -0.61
N SER A 79 -14.91 -6.13 0.70
CA SER A 79 -15.89 -7.05 1.30
C SER A 79 -17.28 -6.80 0.73
N ARG A 80 -17.75 -5.54 0.73
CA ARG A 80 -19.07 -5.18 0.21
C ARG A 80 -19.16 -5.40 -1.29
N LEU A 81 -18.16 -4.96 -2.05
CA LEU A 81 -18.14 -5.09 -3.50
C LEU A 81 -18.20 -6.57 -3.92
N THR A 82 -17.36 -7.41 -3.32
CA THR A 82 -17.28 -8.83 -3.67
C THR A 82 -18.51 -9.61 -3.23
N LYS A 83 -19.04 -9.33 -2.02
CA LYS A 83 -20.34 -9.89 -1.59
C LYS A 83 -21.45 -9.56 -2.58
N LEU A 84 -21.56 -8.30 -2.99
CA LEU A 84 -22.63 -7.84 -3.88
C LEU A 84 -22.48 -8.36 -5.31
N LYS A 85 -21.25 -8.43 -5.84
CA LYS A 85 -21.00 -8.79 -7.25
C LYS A 85 -20.78 -10.28 -7.48
N LEU A 86 -20.23 -10.98 -6.50
CA LEU A 86 -19.79 -12.37 -6.63
C LEU A 86 -20.55 -13.32 -5.71
N GLY A 87 -21.44 -12.80 -4.84
CA GLY A 87 -22.15 -13.61 -3.83
C GLY A 87 -21.23 -14.20 -2.77
N ARG A 88 -19.97 -13.75 -2.70
CA ARG A 88 -18.94 -14.24 -1.76
C ARG A 88 -18.07 -13.10 -1.29
N ASP A 89 -17.72 -13.11 -0.01
CA ASP A 89 -16.76 -12.18 0.55
C ASP A 89 -15.34 -12.66 0.24
N LEU A 90 -14.58 -11.90 -0.54
CA LEU A 90 -13.18 -12.23 -0.79
C LEU A 90 -12.23 -11.53 0.20
N ALA A 91 -12.66 -10.45 0.85
CA ALA A 91 -11.83 -9.70 1.79
C ALA A 91 -11.53 -10.51 3.07
N VAL A 92 -12.43 -11.42 3.47
CA VAL A 92 -12.19 -12.32 4.63
C VAL A 92 -10.97 -13.23 4.48
N SER A 93 -10.49 -13.45 3.25
CA SER A 93 -9.24 -14.19 3.02
C SER A 93 -7.98 -13.40 3.44
N GLU A 94 -8.07 -12.07 3.53
CA GLU A 94 -6.98 -11.19 4.00
C GLU A 94 -7.01 -10.96 5.52
N ARG A 95 -8.19 -11.08 6.15
CA ARG A 95 -8.41 -10.80 7.58
C ARG A 95 -7.60 -11.71 8.52
N TYR A 96 -7.12 -12.85 8.03
CA TYR A 96 -6.28 -13.78 8.81
C TYR A 96 -4.79 -13.44 8.81
N SER A 97 -4.35 -12.42 8.05
CA SER A 97 -2.93 -12.05 7.95
C SER A 97 -2.54 -10.72 8.59
N ASN A 98 -3.48 -9.83 8.94
CA ASN A 98 -3.15 -8.63 9.72
C ASN A 98 -4.40 -8.13 10.48
N PRO A 99 -4.40 -8.08 11.83
CA PRO A 99 -5.56 -7.71 12.64
C PRO A 99 -5.77 -6.19 12.78
N PHE A 100 -5.26 -5.39 11.84
CA PHE A 100 -5.43 -3.94 11.79
C PHE A 100 -6.42 -3.55 10.69
#